data_AF-A0A565B2I0-F1
#
_entry.id   AF-A0A565B2I0-F1
#
_cell.length_a   1.000
_cell.length_b   1.000
_cell.length_c   1.000
_cell.angle_alpha   90.00
_cell.angle_beta   90.00
_cell.angle_gamma   90.00
#
_symmetry.space_group_name_H-M   'P 1'
#
loop_
_entity.id
_entity.type
_entity.pdbx_description
1 polymer ?
#
loop_
_entity_poly.entity_id
_entity_poly.type
_entity_poly.pdbx_seq_one_letter_code
_entity_poly.pdbx_strand_id
1 'polypeptide(L)'
;MKEEGWFSLKELNQRLVKLREVEEEEVKRTRKEVHFGGLRSGIELARDMEEAKKSSTLRKLDIWSVLDATPQYLLEPPKEELVDTYFHPDNLSSAEKMKIELTKVREEFKMSESDCGSARVQVAQLTTKIKHLSSVLHKKDKHSRKGLIAMVQRRKKLLKYMRRTDWDSYCISLSKLGLRDNPDYKY
;
A
#
# COMPACT_ATOMS: atom_id res chain seq x y z
N MET A 1 5.49 -39.64 -10.58
CA MET A 1 5.77 -38.29 -11.12
C MET A 1 6.59 -37.57 -10.08
N LYS A 2 7.86 -37.29 -10.36
CA LYS A 2 8.79 -36.62 -9.44
C LYS A 2 8.54 -35.12 -9.59
N GLU A 3 8.01 -34.48 -8.56
CA GLU A 3 7.93 -33.02 -8.50
C GLU A 3 9.33 -32.44 -8.45
N GLU A 4 9.57 -31.49 -9.33
CA GLU A 4 10.86 -30.87 -9.58
C GLU A 4 11.25 -29.94 -8.42
N GLY A 5 12.46 -30.16 -7.90
CA GLY A 5 13.36 -29.05 -7.57
C GLY A 5 13.20 -28.30 -6.24
N TRP A 6 12.53 -28.83 -5.22
CA TRP A 6 12.49 -28.16 -3.91
C TRP A 6 12.99 -29.05 -2.76
N PHE A 7 13.95 -28.54 -1.98
CA PHE A 7 14.58 -29.25 -0.86
C PHE A 7 13.56 -29.54 0.24
N SER A 8 13.66 -30.72 0.88
CA SER A 8 12.86 -31.03 2.07
C SER A 8 13.16 -30.03 3.19
N LEU A 9 12.18 -29.71 4.04
CA LEU A 9 12.35 -28.79 5.17
C LEU A 9 13.53 -29.17 6.08
N LYS A 10 13.77 -30.48 6.23
CA LYS A 10 14.91 -31.00 6.99
C LYS A 10 16.24 -30.68 6.32
N GLU A 11 16.28 -30.75 4.99
CA GLU A 11 17.45 -30.43 4.17
C GLU A 11 17.72 -28.92 4.12
N LEU A 12 16.65 -28.11 4.09
CA LEU A 12 16.75 -26.66 4.17
C LEU A 12 17.33 -26.21 5.50
N ASN A 13 16.86 -26.76 6.62
CA ASN A 13 17.39 -26.46 7.94
C ASN A 13 18.87 -26.86 8.09
N GLN A 14 19.27 -28.03 7.57
CA GLN A 14 20.67 -28.44 7.56
C GLN A 14 21.56 -27.51 6.73
N ARG A 15 21.04 -26.98 5.62
CA ARG A 15 21.77 -26.00 4.78
C ARG A 15 21.89 -24.64 5.45
N LEU A 16 20.85 -24.19 6.15
CA LEU A 16 20.88 -22.93 6.91
C LEU A 16 21.91 -22.99 8.05
N VAL A 17 22.04 -24.13 8.73
CA VAL A 17 23.07 -24.32 9.77
C VAL A 17 24.47 -24.29 9.15
N LYS A 18 24.69 -25.00 8.03
CA LYS A 18 25.99 -24.96 7.33
C LYS A 18 26.34 -23.59 6.78
N LEU A 19 25.37 -22.84 6.26
CA LEU A 19 25.57 -21.47 5.81
C LEU A 19 26.04 -20.57 6.95
N ARG A 20 25.43 -20.71 8.14
CA ARG A 20 25.82 -19.95 9.34
C ARG A 20 27.24 -20.28 9.80
N GLU A 21 27.63 -21.54 9.78
CA GLU A 21 29.00 -21.95 10.13
C GLU A 21 30.03 -21.39 9.14
N VAL A 22 29.70 -21.37 7.84
CA VAL A 22 30.55 -20.77 6.80
C VAL A 22 30.65 -19.25 6.99
N GLU A 23 29.54 -18.56 7.27
CA GLU A 23 29.52 -17.13 7.57
C GLU A 23 30.36 -16.80 8.82
N GLU A 24 30.26 -17.59 9.89
CA GLU A 24 31.08 -17.40 11.10
C GLU A 24 32.57 -17.58 10.84
N GLU A 25 32.96 -18.53 10.00
CA GLU A 25 34.35 -18.74 9.61
C GLU A 25 34.87 -17.65 8.66
N GLU A 26 34.03 -17.13 7.76
CA GLU A 26 34.35 -15.97 6.92
C GLU A 26 34.48 -14.68 7.74
N VAL A 27 33.65 -14.49 8.77
CA VAL A 27 33.75 -13.38 9.72
C VAL A 27 35.02 -13.47 10.57
N LYS A 28 35.44 -14.68 10.97
CA LYS A 28 36.73 -14.89 11.67
C LYS A 28 37.93 -14.61 10.76
N ARG A 29 37.84 -14.95 9.47
CA ARG A 29 38.88 -14.63 8.46
C ARG A 29 38.98 -13.13 8.20
N THR A 30 37.84 -12.45 8.04
CA THR A 30 37.78 -10.99 7.82
C THR A 30 38.17 -10.19 9.08
N ARG A 31 37.88 -10.67 10.29
CA ARG A 31 38.34 -10.06 11.56
C ARG A 31 39.87 -9.92 11.66
N LYS A 32 40.65 -10.76 10.98
CA LYS A 32 42.11 -10.66 10.94
C LYS A 32 42.63 -9.54 10.03
N GLU A 33 41.79 -8.95 9.17
CA GLU A 33 42.20 -7.95 8.17
C GLU A 33 41.65 -6.54 8.40
N VAL A 34 40.63 -6.34 9.26
CA VAL A 34 40.01 -5.00 9.41
C VAL A 34 40.64 -4.20 10.55
N HIS A 35 41.77 -3.56 10.24
CA HIS A 35 42.24 -2.35 10.93
C HIS A 35 41.29 -1.18 10.59
N PHE A 36 41.20 -0.15 11.45
CA PHE A 36 40.39 1.08 11.34
C PHE A 36 40.31 1.81 9.96
N GLY A 37 41.01 1.36 8.91
CA GLY A 37 40.90 1.84 7.53
C GLY A 37 39.56 1.55 6.85
N GLY A 38 38.80 0.54 7.29
CA GLY A 38 37.49 0.18 6.69
C GLY A 38 36.41 1.28 6.80
N LEU A 39 36.50 2.13 7.82
CA LEU A 39 35.62 3.29 8.01
C LEU A 39 35.88 4.38 6.97
N ARG A 40 37.14 4.57 6.55
CA ARG A 40 37.47 5.55 5.51
C ARG A 40 37.08 5.04 4.13
N SER A 41 37.35 3.76 3.83
CA SER A 41 36.96 3.17 2.55
C SER A 41 35.44 3.10 2.37
N GLY A 42 34.68 2.85 3.44
CA GLY A 42 33.21 2.88 3.40
C GLY A 42 32.62 4.28 3.15
N ILE A 43 33.25 5.32 3.70
CA ILE A 43 32.85 6.72 3.45
C ILE A 43 33.23 7.16 2.02
N GLU A 44 34.39 6.73 1.50
CA GLU A 44 34.79 6.94 0.11
C GLU A 44 33.84 6.24 -0.87
N LEU A 45 33.51 4.97 -0.64
CA LEU A 45 32.52 4.24 -1.44
C LEU A 45 31.14 4.90 -1.43
N ALA A 46 30.68 5.40 -0.28
CA ALA A 46 29.40 6.11 -0.18
C ALA A 46 29.40 7.44 -0.96
N ARG A 47 30.56 8.10 -1.06
CA ARG A 47 30.79 9.32 -1.85
C ARG A 47 30.79 9.01 -3.35
N ASP A 48 31.48 7.95 -3.77
CA ASP A 48 31.54 7.51 -5.17
C ASP A 48 30.18 7.00 -5.66
N MET A 49 29.37 6.40 -4.76
CA MET A 49 27.98 6.00 -5.04
C MET A 49 27.01 7.19 -5.12
N GLU A 50 27.41 8.38 -4.70
CA GLU A 50 26.60 9.60 -4.80
C GLU A 50 26.54 10.12 -6.24
N GLU A 51 27.64 9.97 -7.02
CA GLU A 51 27.68 10.32 -8.44
C GLU A 51 26.82 9.38 -9.32
N ALA A 52 26.53 8.16 -8.86
CA ALA A 52 25.74 7.17 -9.60
C ALA A 52 24.19 7.31 -9.45
N LYS A 53 23.70 8.22 -8.61
CA LYS A 53 22.27 8.31 -8.22
C LYS A 53 21.38 9.10 -9.19
N LYS A 54 21.26 8.61 -10.43
CA LYS A 54 20.08 8.89 -11.29
C LYS A 54 19.07 7.74 -11.35
N SER A 55 19.31 6.61 -10.69
CA SER A 55 18.37 5.49 -10.63
C SER A 55 17.95 5.18 -9.19
N SER A 56 16.64 5.22 -8.96
CA SER A 56 15.94 5.23 -7.67
C SER A 56 15.84 3.87 -6.97
N THR A 57 16.71 2.90 -7.27
CA THR A 57 16.56 1.50 -6.82
C THR A 57 17.53 1.06 -5.71
N LEU A 58 18.50 1.89 -5.29
CA LEU A 58 19.47 1.53 -4.25
C LEU A 58 19.16 2.16 -2.88
N ARG A 59 17.94 1.99 -2.38
CA ARG A 59 17.53 2.43 -1.02
C ARG A 59 17.49 1.32 0.03
N LYS A 60 18.12 0.18 -0.24
CA LYS A 60 18.14 -0.95 0.70
C LYS A 60 19.52 -1.62 0.75
N LEU A 61 20.56 -0.83 0.94
CA LEU A 61 21.76 -1.35 1.58
C LEU A 61 21.59 -1.00 3.06
N ASP A 62 21.25 -2.00 3.86
CA ASP A 62 21.11 -1.85 5.31
C ASP A 62 22.51 -1.60 5.88
N ILE A 63 22.87 -0.31 5.97
CA ILE A 63 24.14 0.18 6.52
C ILE A 63 24.44 -0.49 7.88
N TRP A 64 23.40 -0.76 8.66
CA TRP A 64 23.48 -1.43 9.96
C TRP A 64 23.86 -2.92 9.90
N SER A 65 23.52 -3.62 8.82
CA SER A 65 23.95 -5.00 8.55
C SER A 65 25.45 -5.03 8.20
N VAL A 66 25.94 -4.03 7.46
CA VAL A 66 27.36 -3.91 7.11
C VAL A 66 28.23 -3.53 8.32
N LEU A 67 27.65 -2.84 9.32
CA LEU A 67 28.33 -2.39 10.54
C LEU A 67 28.22 -3.38 11.71
N ASP A 68 27.56 -4.54 11.53
CA ASP A 68 27.30 -5.54 12.59
C ASP A 68 26.69 -4.93 13.87
N ALA A 69 25.97 -3.82 13.69
CA ALA A 69 25.44 -2.95 14.75
C ALA A 69 23.92 -2.84 14.66
N THR A 70 23.25 -3.94 14.28
CA THR A 70 21.79 -3.98 14.27
C THR A 70 21.29 -3.82 15.72
N PRO A 71 20.51 -2.78 16.02
CA PRO A 71 20.07 -2.53 17.38
C PRO A 71 19.10 -3.63 17.82
N GLN A 72 19.14 -3.96 19.11
CA GLN A 72 18.54 -5.16 19.69
C GLN A 72 17.03 -5.32 19.43
N TYR A 73 16.30 -4.21 19.23
CA TYR A 73 14.87 -4.21 18.91
C TYR A 73 14.52 -4.67 17.48
N LEU A 74 15.50 -4.80 16.58
CA LEU A 74 15.32 -5.34 15.22
C LEU A 74 15.58 -6.85 15.15
N LEU A 75 16.20 -7.43 16.18
CA LEU A 75 16.55 -8.85 16.23
C LEU A 75 15.36 -9.73 16.62
N GLU A 76 14.44 -9.18 17.41
CA GLU A 76 13.23 -9.86 17.86
C GLU A 76 12.04 -9.45 16.96
N PRO A 77 11.11 -10.37 16.67
CA PRO A 77 9.86 -10.00 16.02
C PRO A 77 9.15 -8.92 16.85
N PRO A 78 8.44 -7.97 16.20
CA PRO A 78 7.73 -6.94 16.94
C PRO A 78 6.73 -7.56 17.90
N LYS A 79 6.63 -7.02 19.12
CA LYS A 79 5.69 -7.49 20.14
C LYS A 79 4.27 -7.49 19.58
N GLU A 80 3.63 -8.66 19.53
CA GLU A 80 2.32 -8.87 18.91
C GLU A 80 1.25 -7.94 19.51
N GLU A 81 1.23 -7.79 20.84
CA GLU A 81 0.30 -6.90 21.55
C GLU A 81 0.34 -5.45 21.08
N LEU A 82 1.54 -4.94 20.73
CA LEU A 82 1.72 -3.58 20.23
C LEU A 82 1.23 -3.47 18.78
N VAL A 83 1.46 -4.49 17.96
CA VAL A 83 1.00 -4.53 16.57
C VAL A 83 -0.51 -4.38 16.53
N ASP A 84 -1.24 -5.18 17.30
CA ASP A 84 -2.72 -5.12 17.35
C ASP A 84 -3.22 -3.76 17.83
N THR A 85 -2.53 -3.17 18.81
CA THR A 85 -2.86 -1.85 19.33
C THR A 85 -2.65 -0.77 18.26
N TYR A 86 -1.49 -0.73 17.61
CA TYR A 86 -1.15 0.33 16.64
C TYR A 86 -1.93 0.21 15.33
N PHE A 87 -2.21 -1.01 14.86
CA PHE A 87 -2.99 -1.24 13.64
C PHE A 87 -4.51 -1.29 13.88
N HIS A 88 -4.97 -1.05 15.11
CA HIS A 88 -6.39 -1.00 15.42
C HIS A 88 -7.10 0.12 14.62
N PRO A 89 -8.32 -0.10 14.08
CA PRO A 89 -9.06 0.89 13.32
C PRO A 89 -9.22 2.25 14.00
N ASP A 90 -9.28 2.28 15.33
CA ASP A 90 -9.44 3.53 16.09
C ASP A 90 -8.22 4.45 15.95
N ASN A 91 -7.02 3.85 15.86
CA ASN A 91 -5.74 4.56 15.75
C ASN A 91 -5.38 4.93 14.30
N LEU A 92 -6.19 4.54 13.32
CA LEU A 92 -6.00 4.89 11.92
C LEU A 92 -6.39 6.35 11.64
N SER A 93 -5.63 6.97 10.73
CA SER A 93 -5.96 8.27 10.15
C SER A 93 -7.28 8.21 9.38
N SER A 94 -7.96 9.35 9.27
CA SER A 94 -9.17 9.48 8.44
C SER A 94 -8.95 9.03 6.98
N ALA A 95 -7.75 9.24 6.45
CA ALA A 95 -7.36 8.81 5.11
C ALA A 95 -7.29 7.27 4.98
N GLU A 96 -6.81 6.59 6.02
CA GLU A 96 -6.69 5.13 6.05
C GLU A 96 -8.06 4.48 6.25
N LYS A 97 -8.87 5.04 7.17
CA LYS A 97 -10.29 4.67 7.34
C LYS A 97 -11.04 4.77 6.01
N MET A 98 -10.89 5.90 5.32
CA MET A 98 -11.48 6.12 3.99
C MET A 98 -10.97 5.09 2.96
N LYS A 99 -9.69 4.72 3.00
CA LYS A 99 -9.14 3.71 2.07
C LYS A 99 -9.79 2.34 2.29
N ILE A 100 -9.97 1.93 3.54
CA ILE A 100 -10.63 0.67 3.90
C ILE A 100 -12.11 0.69 3.50
N GLU A 101 -12.80 1.80 3.71
CA GLU A 101 -14.19 1.95 3.26
C GLU A 101 -14.32 1.87 1.73
N LEU A 102 -13.41 2.52 1.00
CA LEU A 102 -13.40 2.50 -0.46
C LEU A 102 -13.07 1.12 -1.04
N THR A 103 -12.23 0.33 -0.38
CA THR A 103 -11.98 -1.07 -0.78
C THR A 103 -13.23 -1.91 -0.53
N LYS A 104 -13.86 -1.79 0.65
CA LYS A 104 -15.12 -2.50 0.96
C LYS A 104 -16.22 -2.18 -0.08
N VAL A 105 -16.42 -0.90 -0.38
CA VAL A 105 -17.40 -0.47 -1.38
C VAL A 105 -17.03 -0.94 -2.79
N ARG A 106 -15.74 -1.04 -3.13
CA ARG A 106 -15.32 -1.64 -4.40
C ARG A 106 -15.72 -3.11 -4.45
N GLU A 107 -15.45 -3.88 -3.40
CA GLU A 107 -15.78 -5.32 -3.35
C GLU A 107 -17.28 -5.58 -3.52
N GLU A 108 -18.14 -4.72 -2.95
CA GLU A 108 -19.60 -4.85 -3.08
C GLU A 108 -20.14 -4.53 -4.49
N PHE A 109 -19.38 -3.77 -5.28
CA PHE A 109 -19.79 -3.28 -6.59
C PHE A 109 -18.89 -3.78 -7.73
N LYS A 110 -17.85 -4.59 -7.51
CA LYS A 110 -16.98 -5.11 -8.59
C LYS A 110 -17.71 -6.14 -9.45
N MET A 111 -17.52 -6.15 -10.76
CA MET A 111 -18.10 -7.17 -11.66
C MET A 111 -17.23 -8.43 -11.76
N SER A 112 -15.92 -8.22 -11.77
CA SER A 112 -14.90 -9.26 -11.76
C SER A 112 -13.96 -9.03 -10.58
N GLU A 113 -13.12 -10.02 -10.26
CA GLU A 113 -12.22 -9.93 -9.11
C GLU A 113 -11.25 -8.75 -9.17
N SER A 114 -10.80 -8.39 -10.38
CA SER A 114 -9.88 -7.28 -10.65
C SER A 114 -10.56 -5.98 -11.09
N ASP A 115 -11.90 -5.91 -11.08
CA ASP A 115 -12.63 -4.73 -11.53
C ASP A 115 -12.47 -3.56 -10.55
N CYS A 116 -11.60 -2.64 -10.96
CA CYS A 116 -11.27 -1.43 -10.21
C CYS A 116 -11.90 -0.16 -10.78
N GLY A 117 -12.47 -0.23 -11.98
CA GLY A 117 -12.67 0.91 -12.86
C GLY A 117 -14.02 0.96 -13.57
N SER A 118 -14.91 -0.01 -13.38
CA SER A 118 -16.26 0.05 -13.95
C SER A 118 -17.03 1.28 -13.46
N ALA A 119 -17.99 1.73 -14.28
CA ALA A 119 -18.76 2.94 -13.98
C ALA A 119 -19.52 2.83 -12.65
N ARG A 120 -20.05 1.64 -12.32
CA ARG A 120 -20.75 1.38 -11.05
C ARG A 120 -19.83 1.49 -9.83
N VAL A 121 -18.61 0.92 -9.90
CA VAL A 121 -17.59 1.05 -8.85
C VAL A 121 -17.20 2.51 -8.66
N GLN A 122 -16.95 3.25 -9.74
CA GLN A 122 -16.62 4.67 -9.66
C GLN A 122 -17.74 5.51 -9.03
N VAL A 123 -19.00 5.23 -9.36
CA VAL A 123 -20.18 5.91 -8.77
C VAL A 123 -20.28 5.62 -7.28
N ALA A 124 -20.07 4.38 -6.86
CA ALA A 124 -20.10 3.98 -5.46
C ALA A 124 -18.98 4.68 -4.66
N GLN A 125 -17.74 4.66 -5.15
CA GLN A 125 -16.60 5.35 -4.54
C GLN A 125 -16.80 6.87 -4.45
N LEU A 126 -17.31 7.51 -5.51
CA LEU A 126 -17.64 8.93 -5.49
C LEU A 126 -18.72 9.23 -4.45
N THR A 127 -19.71 8.34 -4.30
CA THR A 127 -20.79 8.52 -3.33
C THR A 127 -20.26 8.48 -1.89
N THR A 128 -19.38 7.54 -1.57
CA THR A 128 -18.71 7.48 -0.25
C THR A 128 -17.89 8.75 0.02
N LYS A 129 -17.08 9.18 -0.95
CA LYS A 129 -16.29 10.42 -0.84
C LYS A 129 -17.17 11.66 -0.66
N ILE A 130 -18.28 11.77 -1.38
CA ILE A 130 -19.23 12.88 -1.28
C ILE A 130 -19.87 12.89 0.12
N LYS A 131 -20.30 11.74 0.64
CA LYS A 131 -20.89 11.63 1.99
C LYS A 131 -19.90 12.09 3.07
N HIS A 132 -18.67 11.59 3.01
CA HIS A 132 -17.62 11.96 3.96
C HIS A 132 -17.24 13.45 3.84
N LEU A 133 -17.00 13.95 2.62
CA LEU A 133 -16.64 15.36 2.44
C LEU A 133 -17.78 16.29 2.88
N SER A 134 -19.03 15.87 2.69
CA SER A 134 -20.20 16.65 3.12
C SER A 134 -20.32 16.77 4.64
N SER A 135 -19.86 15.79 5.43
CA SER A 135 -19.94 15.87 6.90
C SER A 135 -18.88 16.78 7.50
N VAL A 136 -17.72 16.88 6.86
CA VAL A 136 -16.57 17.70 7.34
C VAL A 136 -16.49 19.07 6.67
N LEU A 137 -17.41 19.41 5.76
CA LEU A 137 -17.35 20.65 4.99
C LEU A 137 -17.69 21.87 5.84
N HIS A 138 -16.73 22.78 6.00
CA HIS A 138 -16.97 24.07 6.64
C HIS A 138 -17.59 25.10 5.70
N LYS A 139 -18.48 25.95 6.22
CA LYS A 139 -19.21 26.98 5.43
C LYS A 139 -18.28 27.95 4.69
N LYS A 140 -17.11 28.27 5.26
CA LYS A 140 -16.14 29.21 4.67
C LYS A 140 -15.16 28.56 3.69
N ASP A 141 -15.08 27.23 3.64
CA ASP A 141 -14.19 26.54 2.71
C ASP A 141 -14.81 26.46 1.30
N LYS A 142 -14.42 27.42 0.46
CA LYS A 142 -14.90 27.53 -0.92
C LYS A 142 -14.21 26.53 -1.85
N HIS A 143 -12.96 26.16 -1.58
CA HIS A 143 -12.17 25.27 -2.45
C HIS A 143 -12.66 23.83 -2.33
N SER A 144 -12.85 23.35 -1.10
CA SER A 144 -13.41 22.01 -0.86
C SER A 144 -14.85 21.91 -1.38
N ARG A 145 -15.65 22.97 -1.24
CA ARG A 145 -17.01 23.01 -1.84
C ARG A 145 -16.97 22.90 -3.36
N LYS A 146 -16.05 23.61 -4.04
CA LYS A 146 -15.87 23.48 -5.48
C LYS A 146 -15.49 22.04 -5.86
N GLY A 147 -14.60 21.41 -5.11
CA GLY A 147 -14.25 20.00 -5.28
C GLY A 147 -15.45 19.07 -5.10
N LEU A 148 -16.26 19.28 -4.06
CA LEU A 148 -17.49 18.53 -3.80
C LEU A 148 -18.48 18.63 -4.97
N ILE A 149 -18.73 19.85 -5.46
CA ILE A 149 -19.63 20.08 -6.61
C ILE A 149 -19.11 19.36 -7.84
N ALA A 150 -17.80 19.42 -8.12
CA ALA A 150 -17.19 18.71 -9.24
C ALA A 150 -17.35 17.17 -9.11
N MET A 151 -17.20 16.61 -7.90
CA MET A 151 -17.44 15.19 -7.65
C MET A 151 -18.90 14.80 -7.90
N VAL A 152 -19.86 15.61 -7.44
CA VAL A 152 -21.30 15.38 -7.67
C VAL A 152 -21.61 15.41 -9.17
N GLN A 153 -21.07 16.39 -9.90
CA GLN A 153 -21.24 16.48 -11.36
C GLN A 153 -20.61 15.30 -12.10
N ARG A 154 -19.42 14.85 -11.68
CA ARG A 154 -18.77 13.65 -12.24
C ARG A 154 -19.62 12.40 -12.01
N ARG A 155 -20.16 12.22 -10.81
CA ARG A 155 -21.09 11.12 -10.49
C ARG A 155 -22.34 11.17 -11.36
N LYS A 156 -22.91 12.37 -11.55
CA LYS A 156 -24.08 12.59 -12.43
C LYS A 156 -23.78 12.18 -13.89
N LYS A 157 -22.60 12.53 -14.42
CA LYS A 157 -22.17 12.12 -15.76
C LYS A 157 -22.03 10.59 -15.90
N LEU A 158 -21.44 9.93 -14.89
CA LEU A 158 -21.30 8.47 -14.88
C LEU A 158 -22.65 7.76 -14.81
N LEU A 159 -23.58 8.24 -13.98
CA LEU A 159 -24.94 7.71 -13.92
C LEU A 159 -25.68 7.88 -15.25
N LYS A 160 -25.55 9.05 -15.90
CA LYS A 160 -26.11 9.28 -17.25
C LYS A 160 -25.52 8.31 -18.28
N TYR A 161 -24.23 8.02 -18.19
CA TYR A 161 -23.57 7.02 -19.03
C TYR A 161 -24.13 5.62 -18.78
N MET A 162 -24.18 5.17 -17.52
CA MET A 162 -24.71 3.85 -17.17
C MET A 162 -26.16 3.69 -17.64
N ARG A 163 -27.00 4.71 -17.43
CA ARG A 163 -28.40 4.69 -17.85
C ARG A 163 -28.60 4.41 -19.34
N ARG A 164 -27.66 4.82 -20.21
CA ARG A 164 -27.72 4.59 -21.66
C ARG A 164 -27.03 3.30 -22.12
N THR A 165 -26.13 2.73 -21.33
CA THR A 165 -25.32 1.56 -21.72
C THR A 165 -25.75 0.27 -21.04
N ASP A 166 -26.08 0.35 -19.75
CA ASP A 166 -26.43 -0.79 -18.90
C ASP A 166 -27.47 -0.35 -17.86
N TRP A 167 -28.73 -0.64 -18.19
CA TRP A 167 -29.88 -0.27 -17.38
C TRP A 167 -29.93 -1.04 -16.05
N ASP A 168 -29.54 -2.31 -16.05
CA ASP A 168 -29.61 -3.16 -14.86
C ASP A 168 -28.60 -2.70 -13.81
N SER A 169 -27.35 -2.46 -14.22
CA SER A 169 -26.33 -1.89 -13.33
C SER A 169 -26.71 -0.49 -12.82
N TYR A 170 -27.41 0.31 -13.64
CA TYR A 170 -27.94 1.61 -13.23
C TYR A 170 -28.98 1.47 -12.11
N CYS A 171 -29.99 0.63 -12.29
CA CYS A 171 -31.03 0.36 -11.30
C CYS A 171 -30.45 -0.18 -9.98
N ILE A 172 -29.54 -1.16 -10.05
CA ILE A 172 -28.87 -1.72 -8.88
C ILE A 172 -28.09 -0.63 -8.13
N SER A 173 -27.37 0.22 -8.86
CA SER A 173 -26.58 1.29 -8.26
C SER A 173 -27.45 2.33 -7.56
N LEU A 174 -28.59 2.72 -8.17
CA LEU A 174 -29.53 3.65 -7.53
C LEU A 174 -30.11 3.07 -6.24
N SER A 175 -30.58 1.83 -6.29
CA SER A 175 -31.19 1.14 -5.14
C SER A 175 -30.19 0.98 -3.99
N LYS A 176 -29.02 0.39 -4.25
CA LYS A 176 -28.00 0.16 -3.21
C LYS A 176 -27.45 1.45 -2.60
N LEU A 177 -27.24 2.50 -3.42
CA LEU A 177 -26.65 3.75 -2.95
C LEU A 177 -27.68 4.75 -2.40
N GLY A 178 -28.99 4.46 -2.54
CA GLY A 178 -30.08 5.36 -2.16
C GLY A 178 -30.11 6.64 -3.00
N LEU A 179 -29.76 6.55 -4.29
CA LEU A 179 -29.75 7.69 -5.21
C LEU A 179 -31.09 7.77 -5.94
N ARG A 180 -31.53 8.99 -6.25
CA ARG A 180 -32.78 9.24 -6.99
C ARG A 180 -32.53 9.23 -8.49
N ASP A 181 -33.46 8.65 -9.26
CA ASP A 181 -33.51 8.85 -10.71
C ASP A 181 -34.04 10.25 -11.00
N ASN A 182 -33.37 10.95 -11.91
CA ASN A 182 -33.86 12.20 -12.48
C ASN A 182 -33.58 12.17 -13.99
N PRO A 183 -34.59 11.90 -14.83
CA PRO A 183 -34.38 11.77 -16.28
C PRO A 183 -34.01 13.10 -16.95
N ASP A 184 -34.36 14.24 -16.34
CA ASP A 184 -34.16 15.58 -16.91
C ASP A 184 -32.76 16.13 -16.64
N TYR A 185 -31.81 15.61 -17.41
CA TYR A 185 -30.43 16.09 -17.42
C TYR A 185 -30.24 17.24 -18.43
N LYS A 186 -30.88 18.39 -18.22
CA LYS A 186 -30.54 19.63 -18.94
C LYS A 186 -29.26 20.25 -18.37
N TYR A 187 -28.39 20.71 -19.27
CA TYR A 187 -27.17 21.47 -18.96
C TYR A 187 -27.51 22.95 -18.88
#